data_AF-A0A7S0N558-F1
#
_entry.id   AF-A0A7S0N558-F1
#
_cell.length_a   1.000
_cell.length_b   1.000
_cell.length_c   1.000
_cell.angle_alpha   90.00
_cell.angle_beta   90.00
_cell.angle_gamma   90.00
#
_symmetry.space_group_name_H-M   'P 1'
#
loop_
_entity.id
_entity.type
_entity.pdbx_description
1 polymer ?
#
loop_
_entity_poly.entity_id
_entity_poly.type
_entity_poly.pdbx_seq_one_letter_code
_entity_poly.pdbx_strand_id
1 'polypeptide(L)'
;QTLLDTSNPAAFELLITTLTSPVNTERDRAEQVYNECKKHPPQCSTQLMQVLRHSANVSAKGLCAVLLRKLLTKDAHAETGEPCWPVLPEPTQAGLKAEFLNCLQNETDRTILKKVCDTVSEIAAGIFETGGGAGWQELLPFMFQSVQSANDLHRESALLIFGQLAEHIAPMLQTHLATLHQVLGQAMQATVTFDVRIAALKATINFILCLEADKQSDQFQSLVPVMLETLGAALNSSQELQAQEVMEALIELADNHPRFLRRQLESVLNAMVMVAEAEHLEDATRNYAIEFLLTLAEAREKAPGMLRKCPHFVQRLFQCLLGFLLDIEDTPEWHAQDNDEDAEDDGGRYDVGQEGLDRIAIAMGGKTILPLASQMLPLFLNEKDWKKRH
;
A
#
# COMPACT_ATOMS: atom_id res chain seq x y z
N GLN A 1 -16.18 -36.34 -6.13
CA GLN A 1 -16.82 -36.55 -4.82
C GLN A 1 -15.83 -36.93 -3.73
N THR A 2 -14.92 -37.90 -3.93
CA THR A 2 -13.91 -38.32 -2.92
C THR A 2 -12.90 -37.24 -2.51
N LEU A 3 -12.55 -36.30 -3.39
CA LEU A 3 -11.63 -35.19 -3.08
C LEU A 3 -12.27 -34.06 -2.28
N LEU A 4 -13.60 -33.97 -2.26
CA LEU A 4 -14.36 -32.95 -1.53
C LEU A 4 -14.91 -33.49 -0.20
N ASP A 5 -14.60 -34.74 0.14
CA ASP A 5 -14.98 -35.36 1.40
C ASP A 5 -14.12 -34.78 2.54
N THR A 6 -14.76 -34.06 3.47
CA THR A 6 -14.13 -33.41 4.63
C THR A 6 -13.50 -34.41 5.60
N SER A 7 -13.75 -35.71 5.39
CA SER A 7 -13.16 -36.81 6.15
C SER A 7 -11.76 -37.20 5.67
N ASN A 8 -11.31 -36.75 4.49
CA ASN A 8 -9.99 -37.08 3.92
C ASN A 8 -9.25 -35.84 3.38
N PRO A 9 -8.72 -34.98 4.26
CA PRO A 9 -8.02 -33.75 3.86
C PRO A 9 -6.71 -34.02 3.10
N ALA A 10 -6.09 -35.20 3.29
CA ALA A 10 -4.80 -35.54 2.70
C ALA A 10 -4.85 -35.63 1.16
N ALA A 11 -5.96 -36.13 0.61
CA ALA A 11 -6.12 -36.22 -0.84
C ALA A 11 -6.28 -34.84 -1.48
N PHE A 12 -6.94 -33.91 -0.79
CA PHE A 12 -7.08 -32.53 -1.25
C PHE A 12 -5.78 -31.75 -1.08
N GLU A 13 -5.05 -31.93 0.02
CA GLU A 13 -3.71 -31.34 0.21
C GLU A 13 -2.71 -31.78 -0.87
N LEU A 14 -2.78 -33.05 -1.29
CA LEU A 14 -1.98 -33.54 -2.43
C LEU A 14 -2.35 -32.84 -3.74
N LEU A 15 -3.64 -32.62 -3.99
CA LEU A 15 -4.10 -31.84 -5.15
C LEU A 15 -3.51 -30.42 -5.11
N ILE A 16 -3.61 -29.72 -3.98
CA ILE A 16 -3.06 -28.37 -3.80
C ILE A 16 -1.55 -28.35 -4.02
N THR A 17 -0.82 -29.34 -3.50
CA THR A 17 0.63 -29.43 -3.70
C THR A 17 0.98 -29.68 -5.17
N THR A 18 0.19 -30.50 -5.87
CA THR A 18 0.40 -30.81 -7.30
C THR A 18 0.19 -29.60 -8.21
N LEU A 19 -0.65 -28.64 -7.82
CA LEU A 19 -0.80 -27.36 -8.54
C LEU A 19 0.50 -26.54 -8.60
N THR A 20 1.45 -26.81 -7.69
CA THR A 20 2.77 -26.17 -7.66
C THR A 20 3.88 -27.03 -8.27
N SER A 21 3.54 -28.16 -8.91
CA SER A 21 4.52 -29.06 -9.52
C SER A 21 5.29 -28.35 -10.64
N PRO A 22 6.63 -28.55 -10.75
CA PRO A 22 7.40 -28.06 -11.88
C PRO A 22 7.07 -28.78 -13.20
N VAL A 23 6.31 -29.88 -13.15
CA VAL A 23 5.92 -30.66 -14.32
C VAL A 23 4.58 -30.15 -14.87
N ASN A 24 4.61 -29.49 -16.04
CA ASN A 24 3.43 -28.90 -16.67
C ASN A 24 2.26 -29.89 -16.80
N THR A 25 2.50 -31.13 -17.22
CA THR A 25 1.43 -32.13 -17.40
C THR A 25 0.73 -32.51 -16.09
N GLU A 26 1.45 -32.49 -14.96
CA GLU A 26 0.85 -32.76 -13.65
C GLU A 26 0.04 -31.56 -13.16
N ARG A 27 0.58 -30.35 -13.35
CA ARG A 27 -0.09 -29.10 -13.01
C ARG A 27 -1.37 -28.94 -13.80
N ASP A 28 -1.34 -29.11 -15.12
CA ASP A 28 -2.51 -28.96 -16.00
C ASP A 28 -3.62 -29.95 -15.60
N ARG A 29 -3.25 -31.18 -15.24
CA ARG A 29 -4.21 -32.18 -14.74
C ARG A 29 -4.80 -31.79 -13.38
N ALA A 30 -3.97 -31.28 -12.47
CA ALA A 30 -4.42 -30.82 -11.16
C ALA A 30 -5.36 -29.60 -11.29
N GLU A 31 -5.07 -28.67 -12.21
CA GLU A 31 -5.92 -27.52 -12.50
C GLU A 31 -7.30 -27.93 -13.02
N GLN A 32 -7.37 -28.90 -13.94
CA GLN A 32 -8.64 -29.46 -14.42
C GLN A 32 -9.46 -30.04 -13.26
N VAL A 33 -8.83 -30.84 -12.40
CA VAL A 33 -9.50 -31.43 -11.23
C VAL A 33 -9.96 -30.35 -10.25
N TYR A 34 -9.16 -29.32 -10.03
CA TYR A 34 -9.52 -28.19 -9.17
C TYR A 34 -10.68 -27.37 -9.75
N ASN A 35 -10.72 -27.15 -11.08
CA ASN A 35 -11.83 -26.47 -11.75
C ASN A 35 -13.15 -27.26 -11.62
N GLU A 36 -13.11 -28.60 -11.65
CA GLU A 36 -14.30 -29.41 -11.30
C GLU A 36 -14.70 -29.26 -9.83
N CYS A 37 -13.73 -29.10 -8.92
CA CYS A 37 -14.03 -28.84 -7.51
C CYS A 37 -14.68 -27.46 -7.30
N LYS A 38 -14.28 -26.43 -8.06
CA LYS A 38 -14.88 -25.09 -8.00
C LYS A 38 -16.37 -25.08 -8.32
N LYS A 39 -16.86 -26.03 -9.14
CA LYS A 39 -18.30 -26.19 -9.43
C LYS A 39 -19.12 -26.57 -8.20
N HIS A 40 -18.47 -26.92 -7.09
CA HIS A 40 -19.08 -27.17 -5.79
C HIS A 40 -18.49 -26.22 -4.71
N PRO A 41 -18.82 -24.91 -4.75
CA PRO A 41 -18.14 -23.92 -3.92
C PRO A 41 -18.22 -24.14 -2.40
N PRO A 42 -19.35 -24.58 -1.80
CA PRO A 42 -19.41 -24.80 -0.36
C PRO A 42 -18.42 -25.87 0.12
N GLN A 43 -18.33 -26.99 -0.60
CA GLN A 43 -17.41 -28.07 -0.24
C GLN A 43 -15.96 -27.68 -0.55
N CYS A 44 -15.71 -27.03 -1.68
CA CYS A 44 -14.37 -26.60 -2.09
C CYS A 44 -13.79 -25.56 -1.11
N SER A 45 -14.57 -24.55 -0.72
CA SER A 45 -14.14 -23.55 0.27
C SER A 45 -13.86 -24.16 1.65
N THR A 46 -14.70 -25.10 2.10
CA THR A 46 -14.47 -25.80 3.37
C THR A 46 -13.17 -26.62 3.34
N GLN A 47 -12.88 -27.31 2.23
CA GLN A 47 -11.63 -28.07 2.06
C GLN A 47 -10.39 -27.18 2.03
N LEU A 48 -10.43 -26.09 1.26
CA LEU A 48 -9.34 -25.11 1.23
C LEU A 48 -9.08 -24.53 2.62
N MET A 49 -10.12 -24.25 3.39
CA MET A 49 -10.00 -23.79 4.77
C MET A 49 -9.37 -24.86 5.68
N GLN A 50 -9.78 -26.13 5.55
CA GLN A 50 -9.20 -27.22 6.32
C GLN A 50 -7.68 -27.38 6.08
N VAL A 51 -7.24 -27.31 4.81
CA VAL A 51 -5.82 -27.37 4.45
C VAL A 51 -5.08 -26.14 4.97
N LEU A 52 -5.64 -24.94 4.81
CA LEU A 52 -5.06 -23.69 5.35
C LEU A 52 -4.80 -23.79 6.86
N ARG A 53 -5.74 -24.39 7.61
CA ARG A 53 -5.68 -24.49 9.08
C ARG A 53 -4.75 -25.58 9.59
N HIS A 54 -4.74 -26.75 8.95
CA HIS A 54 -4.14 -27.96 9.53
C HIS A 54 -2.94 -28.51 8.77
N SER A 55 -2.69 -28.06 7.54
CA SER A 55 -1.54 -28.54 6.76
C SER A 55 -0.22 -28.20 7.47
N ALA A 56 0.75 -29.10 7.40
CA ALA A 56 2.12 -28.79 7.82
C ALA A 56 2.91 -28.05 6.72
N ASN A 57 2.40 -28.02 5.48
CA ASN A 57 3.06 -27.44 4.33
C ASN A 57 2.69 -25.95 4.19
N VAL A 58 3.64 -25.08 4.51
CA VAL A 58 3.51 -23.61 4.43
C VAL A 58 3.12 -23.14 3.01
N SER A 59 3.67 -23.79 1.97
CA SER A 59 3.36 -23.45 0.58
C SER A 59 1.90 -23.80 0.24
N ALA A 60 1.43 -24.98 0.67
CA ALA A 60 0.04 -25.39 0.49
C ALA A 60 -0.92 -24.45 1.23
N LYS A 61 -0.63 -24.09 2.48
CA LYS A 61 -1.40 -23.08 3.23
C LYS A 61 -1.48 -21.75 2.48
N GLY A 62 -0.33 -21.24 2.04
CA GLY A 62 -0.24 -19.98 1.32
C GLY A 62 -1.00 -19.99 -0.01
N LEU A 63 -1.03 -21.13 -0.72
CA LEU A 63 -1.83 -21.29 -1.93
C LEU A 63 -3.33 -21.38 -1.60
N CYS A 64 -3.72 -22.11 -0.54
CA CYS A 64 -5.11 -22.19 -0.10
C CYS A 64 -5.71 -20.83 0.26
N ALA A 65 -4.97 -19.94 0.93
CA ALA A 65 -5.43 -18.58 1.21
C ALA A 65 -5.75 -17.80 -0.08
N VAL A 66 -4.84 -17.84 -1.07
CA VAL A 66 -5.05 -17.17 -2.37
C VAL A 66 -6.22 -17.78 -3.15
N LEU A 67 -6.34 -19.12 -3.14
CA LEU A 67 -7.43 -19.83 -3.81
C LEU A 67 -8.78 -19.57 -3.14
N LEU A 68 -8.83 -19.43 -1.81
CA LEU A 68 -10.02 -19.03 -1.08
C LEU A 68 -10.47 -17.63 -1.49
N ARG A 69 -9.55 -16.67 -1.52
CA ARG A 69 -9.82 -15.31 -1.99
C ARG A 69 -10.43 -15.35 -3.38
N LYS A 70 -9.71 -15.94 -4.34
CA LYS A 70 -10.17 -16.08 -5.74
C LYS A 70 -11.53 -16.76 -5.83
N LEU A 71 -11.78 -17.84 -5.08
CA LEU A 71 -13.05 -18.57 -5.14
C LEU A 71 -14.22 -17.77 -4.57
N LEU A 72 -14.00 -16.96 -3.54
CA LEU A 72 -15.06 -16.32 -2.78
C LEU A 72 -15.39 -14.90 -3.27
N THR A 73 -14.42 -14.24 -3.91
CA THR A 73 -14.54 -12.84 -4.35
C THR A 73 -14.83 -12.75 -5.86
N LYS A 74 -14.86 -11.53 -6.42
CA LYS A 74 -15.29 -11.25 -7.81
C LYS A 74 -14.40 -11.93 -8.88
N ASP A 75 -13.21 -12.41 -8.49
CA ASP A 75 -12.28 -13.19 -9.32
C ASP A 75 -12.70 -14.66 -9.57
N ALA A 76 -13.80 -15.13 -8.98
CA ALA A 76 -14.14 -16.55 -8.93
C ALA A 76 -14.52 -17.18 -10.27
N HIS A 77 -15.15 -16.41 -11.17
CA HIS A 77 -15.65 -16.92 -12.46
C HIS A 77 -15.45 -15.86 -13.55
N ALA A 78 -14.38 -16.01 -14.34
CA ALA A 78 -14.17 -15.20 -15.55
C ALA A 78 -15.32 -15.30 -16.58
N GLU A 79 -16.22 -16.28 -16.44
CA GLU A 79 -17.36 -16.51 -17.35
C GLU A 79 -18.69 -15.88 -16.86
N THR A 80 -18.87 -15.62 -15.56
CA THR A 80 -20.13 -15.03 -15.02
C THR A 80 -19.93 -13.72 -14.25
N GLY A 81 -18.72 -13.43 -13.76
CA GLY A 81 -18.39 -12.18 -13.05
C GLY A 81 -19.06 -11.98 -11.69
N GLU A 82 -19.85 -12.95 -11.21
CA GLU A 82 -20.56 -12.83 -9.94
C GLU A 82 -19.75 -13.45 -8.78
N PRO A 83 -19.61 -12.74 -7.63
CA PRO A 83 -18.90 -13.25 -6.47
C PRO A 83 -19.59 -14.51 -5.94
N CYS A 84 -18.82 -15.52 -5.54
CA CYS A 84 -19.39 -16.77 -5.06
C CYS A 84 -19.96 -16.65 -3.63
N TRP A 85 -19.42 -15.73 -2.83
CA TRP A 85 -19.78 -15.56 -1.43
C TRP A 85 -21.31 -15.46 -1.17
N PRO A 86 -22.08 -14.60 -1.86
CA PRO A 86 -23.52 -14.46 -1.62
C PRO A 86 -24.34 -15.72 -1.94
N VAL A 87 -23.82 -16.61 -2.79
CA VAL A 87 -24.49 -17.85 -3.22
C VAL A 87 -24.24 -18.99 -2.21
N LEU A 88 -23.26 -18.85 -1.31
CA LEU A 88 -22.99 -19.86 -0.31
C LEU A 88 -24.12 -19.98 0.72
N PRO A 89 -24.44 -21.20 1.21
CA PRO A 89 -25.38 -21.38 2.31
C PRO A 89 -24.94 -20.63 3.57
N GLU A 90 -25.89 -20.01 4.31
CA GLU A 90 -25.62 -19.28 5.56
C GLU A 90 -24.77 -20.08 6.57
N PRO A 91 -24.99 -21.39 6.80
CA PRO A 91 -24.15 -22.16 7.72
C PRO A 91 -22.69 -22.25 7.25
N THR A 92 -22.46 -22.31 5.93
CA THR A 92 -21.11 -22.33 5.35
C THR A 92 -20.45 -20.96 5.50
N GLN A 93 -21.17 -19.88 5.23
CA GLN A 93 -20.66 -18.52 5.45
C GLN A 93 -20.27 -18.30 6.91
N ALA A 94 -21.13 -18.68 7.87
CA ALA A 94 -20.85 -18.54 9.30
C ALA A 94 -19.63 -19.38 9.73
N GLY A 95 -19.53 -20.62 9.24
CA GLY A 95 -18.37 -21.49 9.50
C GLY A 95 -17.06 -20.91 8.96
N LEU A 96 -17.07 -20.42 7.71
CA LEU A 96 -15.89 -19.79 7.12
C LEU A 96 -15.46 -18.53 7.86
N LYS A 97 -16.42 -17.65 8.24
CA LYS A 97 -16.13 -16.45 9.06
C LYS A 97 -15.41 -16.84 10.36
N ALA A 98 -15.92 -17.83 11.08
CA ALA A 98 -15.33 -18.29 12.32
C ALA A 98 -13.92 -18.87 12.12
N GLU A 99 -13.72 -19.70 11.09
CA GLU A 99 -12.40 -20.29 10.80
C GLU A 99 -11.36 -19.26 10.34
N PHE A 100 -11.76 -18.23 9.58
CA PHE A 100 -10.87 -17.11 9.22
C PHE A 100 -10.39 -16.36 10.45
N LEU A 101 -11.29 -15.98 11.36
CA LEU A 101 -10.91 -15.31 12.61
C LEU A 101 -10.02 -16.21 13.48
N ASN A 102 -10.31 -17.51 13.52
CA ASN A 102 -9.49 -18.48 14.23
C ASN A 102 -8.09 -18.59 13.59
N CYS A 103 -7.99 -18.54 12.25
CA CYS A 103 -6.72 -18.55 11.52
C CYS A 103 -5.85 -17.34 11.87
N LEU A 104 -6.44 -16.15 11.89
CA LEU A 104 -5.75 -14.92 12.29
C LEU A 104 -5.22 -14.94 13.74
N GLN A 105 -5.81 -15.75 14.63
CA GLN A 105 -5.38 -15.88 16.03
C GLN A 105 -4.32 -16.95 16.29
N ASN A 106 -4.21 -17.94 15.42
CA ASN A 106 -3.41 -19.15 15.70
C ASN A 106 -2.30 -19.39 14.68
N GLU A 107 -2.36 -18.76 13.51
CA GLU A 107 -1.27 -18.86 12.53
C GLU A 107 -0.04 -18.13 13.03
N THR A 108 1.12 -18.74 12.80
CA THR A 108 2.42 -18.24 13.27
C THR A 108 3.29 -17.73 12.12
N ASP A 109 2.98 -18.16 10.89
CA ASP A 109 3.66 -17.70 9.70
C ASP A 109 3.10 -16.36 9.22
N ARG A 110 3.94 -15.33 9.22
CA ARG A 110 3.58 -13.96 8.83
C ARG A 110 3.13 -13.87 7.37
N THR A 111 3.73 -14.62 6.46
CA THR A 111 3.39 -14.58 5.04
C THR A 111 2.01 -15.17 4.78
N ILE A 112 1.66 -16.24 5.50
CA ILE A 112 0.30 -16.80 5.47
C ILE A 112 -0.69 -15.80 6.07
N LEU A 113 -0.39 -15.23 7.24
CA LEU A 113 -1.25 -14.24 7.88
C LEU A 113 -1.58 -13.07 6.95
N LYS A 114 -0.61 -12.50 6.23
CA LYS A 114 -0.86 -11.43 5.24
C LYS A 114 -1.86 -11.86 4.16
N LYS A 115 -1.69 -13.06 3.59
CA LYS A 115 -2.63 -13.59 2.59
C LYS A 115 -4.04 -13.83 3.16
N VAL A 116 -4.12 -14.25 4.43
CA VAL A 116 -5.40 -14.41 5.14
C VAL A 116 -6.04 -13.05 5.41
N CYS A 117 -5.27 -12.03 5.81
CA CYS A 117 -5.75 -10.65 5.94
C CYS A 117 -6.36 -10.16 4.62
N ASP A 118 -5.64 -10.30 3.50
CA ASP A 118 -6.15 -9.88 2.18
C ASP A 118 -7.47 -10.59 1.84
N THR A 119 -7.54 -11.90 2.12
CA THR A 119 -8.75 -12.71 1.87
C THR A 119 -9.92 -12.24 2.73
N VAL A 120 -9.68 -12.00 4.01
CA VAL A 120 -10.71 -11.55 4.96
C VAL A 120 -11.21 -10.15 4.60
N SER A 121 -10.31 -9.24 4.26
CA SER A 121 -10.68 -7.87 3.86
C SER A 121 -11.50 -7.85 2.58
N GLU A 122 -11.13 -8.62 1.55
CA GLU A 122 -11.89 -8.61 0.29
C GLU A 122 -13.28 -9.24 0.44
N ILE A 123 -13.41 -10.31 1.24
CA ILE A 123 -14.71 -10.89 1.59
C ILE A 123 -15.54 -9.89 2.41
N ALA A 124 -14.94 -9.25 3.42
CA ALA A 124 -15.61 -8.28 4.27
C ALA A 124 -16.08 -7.05 3.49
N ALA A 125 -15.27 -6.52 2.57
CA ALA A 125 -15.63 -5.46 1.64
C ALA A 125 -16.88 -5.83 0.84
N GLY A 126 -16.90 -7.01 0.20
CA GLY A 126 -18.06 -7.50 -0.53
C GLY A 126 -19.32 -7.68 0.34
N ILE A 127 -19.17 -8.10 1.60
CA ILE A 127 -20.27 -8.18 2.58
C ILE A 127 -20.80 -6.77 2.91
N PHE A 128 -19.92 -5.79 3.13
CA PHE A 128 -20.33 -4.42 3.44
C PHE A 128 -21.00 -3.71 2.25
N GLU A 129 -20.58 -4.00 1.01
CA GLU A 129 -21.21 -3.46 -0.21
C GLU A 129 -22.64 -4.00 -0.43
N THR A 130 -22.83 -5.31 -0.24
CA THR A 130 -24.09 -6.02 -0.57
C THR A 130 -25.08 -6.07 0.59
N GLY A 131 -24.58 -6.14 1.82
CA GLY A 131 -25.36 -6.40 3.02
C GLY A 131 -25.76 -5.11 3.72
N GLY A 132 -26.87 -4.50 3.30
CA GLY A 132 -27.48 -3.33 3.94
C GLY A 132 -27.89 -3.56 5.40
N GLY A 133 -26.92 -3.61 6.32
CA GLY A 133 -27.09 -3.62 7.77
C GLY A 133 -26.65 -4.88 8.52
N ALA A 134 -26.51 -6.04 7.86
CA ALA A 134 -26.09 -7.29 8.49
C ALA A 134 -24.63 -7.64 8.17
N GLY A 135 -23.72 -6.67 8.39
CA GLY A 135 -22.30 -6.81 8.15
C GLY A 135 -21.65 -7.95 8.96
N TRP A 136 -20.36 -8.20 8.75
CA TRP A 136 -19.59 -9.15 9.56
C TRP A 136 -19.40 -8.63 10.99
N GLN A 137 -20.38 -8.89 11.86
CA GLN A 137 -20.48 -8.27 13.19
C GLN A 137 -19.30 -8.62 14.11
N GLU A 138 -18.73 -9.81 13.95
CA GLU A 138 -17.60 -10.30 14.75
C GLU A 138 -16.26 -9.65 14.36
N LEU A 139 -16.15 -9.09 13.15
CA LEU A 139 -14.88 -8.61 12.61
C LEU A 139 -14.39 -7.35 13.33
N LEU A 140 -15.25 -6.35 13.52
CA LEU A 140 -14.86 -5.11 14.22
C LEU A 140 -14.40 -5.38 15.68
N PRO A 141 -15.17 -6.11 16.52
CA PRO A 141 -14.71 -6.50 17.86
C PRO A 141 -13.38 -7.27 17.83
N PHE A 142 -13.23 -8.20 16.88
CA PHE A 142 -11.99 -8.95 16.70
C PHE A 142 -10.80 -8.03 16.40
N MET A 143 -10.96 -7.05 15.51
CA MET A 143 -9.91 -6.09 15.17
C MET A 143 -9.51 -5.25 16.38
N PHE A 144 -10.47 -4.66 17.10
CA PHE A 144 -10.19 -3.85 18.29
C PHE A 144 -9.48 -4.64 19.40
N GLN A 145 -9.86 -5.91 19.61
CA GLN A 145 -9.18 -6.79 20.54
C GLN A 145 -7.76 -7.13 20.08
N SER A 146 -7.58 -7.38 18.78
CA SER A 146 -6.31 -7.81 18.20
C SER A 146 -5.26 -6.70 18.16
N VAL A 147 -5.66 -5.43 17.93
CA VAL A 147 -4.74 -4.28 18.01
C VAL A 147 -4.20 -4.06 19.44
N GLN A 148 -4.96 -4.48 20.46
CA GLN A 148 -4.56 -4.42 21.88
C GLN A 148 -3.89 -5.71 22.37
N SER A 149 -3.69 -6.70 21.49
CA SER A 149 -3.06 -7.97 21.85
C SER A 149 -1.58 -7.77 22.22
N ALA A 150 -1.05 -8.66 23.07
CA ALA A 150 0.39 -8.70 23.33
C ALA A 150 1.20 -9.34 22.18
N ASN A 151 0.52 -10.00 21.22
CA ASN A 151 1.17 -10.62 20.06
C ASN A 151 1.22 -9.63 18.88
N ASP A 152 2.43 -9.29 18.44
CA ASP A 152 2.63 -8.35 17.34
C ASP A 152 2.04 -8.83 16.00
N LEU A 153 1.99 -10.14 15.75
CA LEU A 153 1.34 -10.68 14.55
C LEU A 153 -0.16 -10.38 14.53
N HIS A 154 -0.83 -10.45 15.69
CA HIS A 154 -2.25 -10.11 15.79
C HIS A 154 -2.48 -8.62 15.60
N ARG A 155 -1.58 -7.80 16.16
CA ARG A 155 -1.65 -6.34 16.01
C ARG A 155 -1.46 -5.94 14.54
N GLU A 156 -0.44 -6.48 13.88
CA GLU A 156 -0.16 -6.25 12.46
C GLU A 156 -1.38 -6.68 11.62
N SER A 157 -1.88 -7.90 11.82
CA SER A 157 -3.01 -8.45 11.06
C SER A 157 -4.27 -7.59 11.16
N ALA A 158 -4.58 -7.11 12.37
CA ALA A 158 -5.75 -6.26 12.59
C ALA A 158 -5.60 -4.87 11.94
N LEU A 159 -4.39 -4.31 11.93
CA LEU A 159 -4.11 -3.02 11.28
C LEU A 159 -4.13 -3.13 9.76
N LEU A 160 -3.63 -4.24 9.18
CA LEU A 160 -3.73 -4.50 7.74
C LEU A 160 -5.20 -4.59 7.29
N ILE A 161 -6.02 -5.35 8.01
CA ILE A 161 -7.45 -5.46 7.75
C ILE A 161 -8.13 -4.10 7.91
N PHE A 162 -7.74 -3.33 8.93
CA PHE A 162 -8.28 -1.98 9.16
C PHE A 162 -7.98 -1.04 8.00
N GLY A 163 -6.74 -1.02 7.51
CA GLY A 163 -6.34 -0.17 6.38
C GLY A 163 -7.04 -0.54 5.08
N GLN A 164 -7.27 -1.82 4.81
CA GLN A 164 -7.95 -2.29 3.60
C GLN A 164 -9.48 -2.07 3.66
N LEU A 165 -10.07 -2.07 4.85
CA LEU A 165 -11.52 -1.88 5.03
C LEU A 165 -11.91 -0.45 5.37
N ALA A 166 -10.94 0.48 5.40
CA ALA A 166 -11.11 1.85 5.85
C ALA A 166 -12.34 2.54 5.24
N GLU A 167 -12.55 2.42 3.92
CA GLU A 167 -13.67 3.03 3.19
C GLU A 167 -15.03 2.53 3.69
N HIS A 168 -15.16 1.23 3.94
CA HIS A 168 -16.41 0.62 4.38
C HIS A 168 -16.70 0.87 5.87
N ILE A 169 -15.65 0.92 6.70
CA ILE A 169 -15.81 1.04 8.16
C ILE A 169 -15.79 2.49 8.66
N ALA A 170 -15.24 3.44 7.90
CA ALA A 170 -15.16 4.84 8.31
C ALA A 170 -16.51 5.43 8.74
N PRO A 171 -17.63 5.21 8.03
CA PRO A 171 -18.95 5.70 8.46
C PRO A 171 -19.40 5.12 9.80
N MET A 172 -19.10 3.84 10.08
CA MET A 172 -19.45 3.17 11.33
C MET A 172 -18.60 3.64 12.51
N LEU A 173 -17.41 4.18 12.23
CA LEU A 173 -16.40 4.52 13.23
C LEU A 173 -16.34 6.01 13.58
N GLN A 174 -17.18 6.85 12.98
CA GLN A 174 -17.20 8.30 13.23
C GLN A 174 -17.44 8.66 14.71
N THR A 175 -18.14 7.84 15.47
CA THR A 175 -18.38 8.04 16.92
C THR A 175 -17.20 7.60 17.80
N HIS A 176 -16.25 6.85 17.24
CA HIS A 176 -15.12 6.24 17.95
C HIS A 176 -13.76 6.81 17.56
N LEU A 177 -13.73 7.96 16.86
CA LEU A 177 -12.50 8.59 16.34
C LEU A 177 -11.43 8.83 17.41
N ALA A 178 -11.82 9.24 18.62
CA ALA A 178 -10.88 9.48 19.72
C ALA A 178 -10.16 8.19 20.15
N THR A 179 -10.91 7.08 20.23
CA THR A 179 -10.34 5.76 20.57
C THR A 179 -9.41 5.29 19.45
N LEU A 180 -9.82 5.47 18.18
CA LEU A 180 -8.99 5.09 17.02
C LEU A 180 -7.70 5.90 16.96
N HIS A 181 -7.79 7.21 17.17
CA HIS A 181 -6.63 8.09 17.26
C HIS A 181 -5.63 7.60 18.30
N GLN A 182 -6.11 7.27 19.51
CA GLN A 182 -5.26 6.74 20.58
C GLN A 182 -4.63 5.39 20.20
N VAL A 183 -5.43 4.46 19.67
CA VAL A 183 -4.98 3.10 19.34
C VAL A 183 -3.94 3.12 18.22
N LEU A 184 -4.19 3.88 17.14
CA LEU A 184 -3.25 4.04 16.03
C LEU A 184 -1.98 4.76 16.48
N GLY A 185 -2.11 5.81 17.30
CA GLY A 185 -0.98 6.50 17.89
C GLY A 185 -0.11 5.60 18.77
N GLN A 186 -0.71 4.70 19.56
CA GLN A 186 0.02 3.71 20.36
C GLN A 186 0.71 2.65 19.48
N ALA A 187 0.07 2.22 18.39
CA ALA A 187 0.65 1.23 17.48
C ALA A 187 1.85 1.77 16.67
N MET A 188 1.95 3.09 16.49
CA MET A 188 3.08 3.73 15.81
C MET A 188 4.27 4.09 16.73
N GLN A 189 4.16 3.89 18.05
CA GLN A 189 5.23 4.24 18.99
C GLN A 189 6.52 3.47 18.72
N ALA A 190 7.67 4.11 18.97
CA ALA A 190 8.99 3.51 18.74
C ALA A 190 9.25 2.22 19.56
N THR A 191 8.52 1.99 20.65
CA THR A 191 8.59 0.76 21.47
C THR A 191 7.94 -0.45 20.80
N VAL A 192 7.19 -0.24 19.72
CA VAL A 192 6.46 -1.27 18.99
C VAL A 192 7.31 -1.80 17.84
N THR A 193 7.11 -3.08 17.48
CA THR A 193 7.79 -3.69 16.34
C THR A 193 7.55 -2.91 15.06
N PHE A 194 8.58 -2.87 14.22
CA PHE A 194 8.58 -2.07 13.00
C PHE A 194 7.41 -2.39 12.07
N ASP A 195 7.09 -3.67 11.89
CA ASP A 195 6.00 -4.13 11.04
C ASP A 195 4.62 -3.60 11.48
N VAL A 196 4.36 -3.62 12.79
CA VAL A 196 3.12 -3.09 13.36
C VAL A 196 3.05 -1.57 13.18
N ARG A 197 4.19 -0.86 13.31
CA ARG A 197 4.25 0.58 13.10
C ARG A 197 3.94 0.96 11.65
N ILE A 198 4.50 0.24 10.67
CA ILE A 198 4.20 0.46 9.24
C ILE A 198 2.74 0.15 8.93
N ALA A 199 2.21 -0.97 9.43
CA ALA A 199 0.80 -1.31 9.26
C ALA A 199 -0.12 -0.24 9.88
N ALA A 200 0.21 0.27 11.07
CA ALA A 200 -0.54 1.34 11.74
C ALA A 200 -0.48 2.65 10.96
N LEU A 201 0.68 3.00 10.41
CA LEU A 201 0.86 4.19 9.60
C LEU A 201 -0.03 4.13 8.35
N LYS A 202 0.05 3.05 7.57
CA LYS A 202 -0.78 2.86 6.37
C LYS A 202 -2.26 2.85 6.71
N ALA A 203 -2.64 2.12 7.75
CA ALA A 203 -4.01 2.10 8.27
C ALA A 203 -4.53 3.49 8.63
N THR A 204 -3.68 4.33 9.24
CA THR A 204 -4.00 5.71 9.58
C THR A 204 -4.23 6.56 8.33
N ILE A 205 -3.34 6.45 7.33
CA ILE A 205 -3.48 7.19 6.07
C ILE A 205 -4.77 6.79 5.34
N ASN A 206 -4.98 5.51 5.11
CA ASN A 206 -6.15 4.99 4.40
C ASN A 206 -7.44 5.43 5.10
N PHE A 207 -7.46 5.40 6.43
CA PHE A 207 -8.61 5.88 7.18
C PHE A 207 -8.86 7.38 7.01
N ILE A 208 -7.80 8.21 7.05
CA ILE A 208 -7.92 9.66 6.82
C ILE A 208 -8.45 9.96 5.42
N LEU A 209 -7.99 9.22 4.40
CA LEU A 209 -8.46 9.38 3.01
C LEU A 209 -9.98 9.23 2.89
N CYS A 210 -10.58 8.35 3.70
CA CYS A 210 -12.01 8.08 3.75
C CYS A 210 -12.82 9.06 4.63
N LEU A 211 -12.18 10.00 5.35
CA LEU A 211 -12.90 10.97 6.17
C LEU A 211 -13.33 12.18 5.32
N GLU A 212 -14.64 12.37 5.16
CA GLU A 212 -15.21 13.47 4.37
C GLU A 212 -15.10 14.85 5.06
N ALA A 213 -14.98 14.88 6.39
CA ALA A 213 -15.03 16.13 7.16
C ALA A 213 -13.66 16.56 7.70
N ASP A 214 -13.22 17.76 7.33
CA ASP A 214 -11.97 18.40 7.79
C ASP A 214 -11.79 18.37 9.32
N LYS A 215 -12.88 18.49 10.09
CA LYS A 215 -12.83 18.47 11.57
C LYS A 215 -12.51 17.08 12.15
N GLN A 216 -12.86 16.01 11.43
CA GLN A 216 -12.58 14.64 11.85
C GLN A 216 -11.13 14.30 11.54
N SER A 217 -10.65 14.64 10.34
CA SER A 217 -9.26 14.44 9.94
C SER A 217 -8.29 15.34 10.74
N ASP A 218 -8.66 16.57 11.10
CA ASP A 218 -7.84 17.49 11.92
C ASP A 218 -7.32 16.86 13.24
N GLN A 219 -8.04 15.91 13.84
CA GLN A 219 -7.62 15.22 15.08
C GLN A 219 -6.37 14.35 14.86
N PHE A 220 -6.27 13.73 13.69
CA PHE A 220 -5.16 12.85 13.32
C PHE A 220 -3.90 13.61 12.89
N GLN A 221 -3.95 14.94 12.70
CA GLN A 221 -2.76 15.75 12.39
C GLN A 221 -1.68 15.67 13.47
N SER A 222 -2.06 15.37 14.71
CA SER A 222 -1.11 15.15 15.81
C SER A 222 -0.26 13.88 15.63
N LEU A 223 -0.67 12.94 14.75
CA LEU A 223 0.06 11.72 14.44
C LEU A 223 1.10 11.91 13.32
N VAL A 224 1.03 12.98 12.53
CA VAL A 224 1.99 13.23 11.43
C VAL A 224 3.46 13.15 11.88
N PRO A 225 3.88 13.71 13.03
CA PRO A 225 5.26 13.57 13.48
C PRO A 225 5.70 12.12 13.70
N VAL A 226 4.85 11.27 14.30
CA VAL A 226 5.19 9.86 14.53
C VAL A 226 5.14 9.04 13.23
N MET A 227 4.32 9.46 12.27
CA MET A 227 4.33 8.88 10.91
C MET A 227 5.66 9.17 10.22
N LEU A 228 6.15 10.41 10.26
CA LEU A 228 7.47 10.78 9.71
C LEU A 228 8.62 10.07 10.42
N GLU A 229 8.56 9.93 11.75
CA GLU A 229 9.56 9.18 12.52
C GLU A 229 9.60 7.70 12.10
N THR A 230 8.43 7.10 11.86
CA THR A 230 8.32 5.71 11.41
C THR A 230 8.85 5.53 9.99
N LEU A 231 8.55 6.46 9.08
CA LEU A 231 9.14 6.48 7.74
C LEU A 231 10.66 6.65 7.79
N GLY A 232 11.17 7.58 8.60
CA GLY A 232 12.60 7.77 8.78
C GLY A 232 13.29 6.53 9.36
N ALA A 233 12.66 5.82 10.30
CA ALA A 233 13.17 4.56 10.83
C ALA A 233 13.23 3.45 9.75
N ALA A 234 12.26 3.42 8.83
CA ALA A 234 12.22 2.48 7.70
C ALA A 234 13.44 2.67 6.79
N LEU A 235 13.66 3.92 6.36
CA LEU A 235 14.76 4.29 5.47
C LEU A 235 16.12 3.99 6.11
N ASN A 236 16.31 4.36 7.38
CA ASN A 236 17.57 4.10 8.10
C ASN A 236 17.82 2.61 8.38
N SER A 237 16.80 1.75 8.26
CA SER A 237 16.93 0.31 8.49
C SER A 237 16.99 -0.49 7.18
N SER A 238 17.28 0.18 6.05
CA SER A 238 17.33 -0.42 4.70
C SER A 238 16.03 -1.14 4.30
N GLN A 239 14.90 -0.67 4.82
CA GLN A 239 13.57 -1.18 4.55
C GLN A 239 12.87 -0.30 3.51
N GLU A 240 13.56 -0.04 2.39
CA GLU A 240 13.14 0.93 1.38
C GLU A 240 11.84 0.54 0.69
N LEU A 241 11.63 -0.74 0.36
CA LEU A 241 10.38 -1.21 -0.24
C LEU A 241 9.14 -0.84 0.61
N GLN A 242 9.22 -1.01 1.92
CA GLN A 242 8.11 -0.67 2.82
C GLN A 242 7.97 0.84 2.99
N ALA A 243 9.08 1.58 2.93
CA ALA A 243 9.08 3.03 2.93
C ALA A 243 8.43 3.59 1.66
N GLN A 244 8.72 3.01 0.49
CA GLN A 244 8.11 3.35 -0.80
C GLN A 244 6.59 3.17 -0.76
N GLU A 245 6.09 2.02 -0.29
CA GLU A 245 4.64 1.79 -0.12
C GLU A 245 3.99 2.80 0.86
N VAL A 246 4.73 3.28 1.86
CA VAL A 246 4.25 4.34 2.77
C VAL A 246 4.26 5.70 2.09
N MET A 247 5.28 6.01 1.30
CA MET A 247 5.37 7.25 0.53
C MET A 247 4.25 7.34 -0.51
N GLU A 248 3.92 6.23 -1.17
CA GLU A 248 2.77 6.14 -2.08
C GLU A 248 1.45 6.53 -1.38
N ALA A 249 1.19 5.96 -0.20
CA ALA A 249 0.02 6.34 0.59
C ALA A 249 0.07 7.82 1.02
N LEU A 250 1.25 8.36 1.35
CA LEU A 250 1.43 9.78 1.65
C LEU A 250 1.18 10.68 0.43
N ILE A 251 1.55 10.25 -0.77
CA ILE A 251 1.27 10.95 -2.03
C ILE A 251 -0.24 11.02 -2.26
N GLU A 252 -0.94 9.90 -2.09
CA GLU A 252 -2.40 9.87 -2.20
C GLU A 252 -3.06 10.81 -1.17
N LEU A 253 -2.53 10.89 0.05
CA LEU A 253 -2.97 11.83 1.07
C LEU A 253 -2.68 13.28 0.70
N ALA A 254 -1.52 13.56 0.11
CA ALA A 254 -1.13 14.89 -0.35
C ALA A 254 -2.01 15.37 -1.51
N ASP A 255 -2.38 14.48 -2.45
CA ASP A 255 -3.28 14.83 -3.53
C ASP A 255 -4.70 15.05 -3.00
N ASN A 256 -5.27 14.10 -2.25
CA ASN A 256 -6.68 14.16 -1.85
C ASN A 256 -6.94 15.17 -0.71
N HIS A 257 -6.07 15.20 0.30
CA HIS A 257 -6.26 16.00 1.53
C HIS A 257 -5.02 16.85 1.90
N PRO A 258 -4.49 17.70 1.00
CA PRO A 258 -3.25 18.45 1.24
C PRO A 258 -3.29 19.34 2.49
N ARG A 259 -4.47 19.87 2.85
CA ARG A 259 -4.65 20.71 4.05
C ARG A 259 -4.40 19.96 5.34
N PHE A 260 -4.51 18.63 5.35
CA PHE A 260 -4.21 17.82 6.52
C PHE A 260 -2.79 18.06 7.02
N LEU A 261 -1.83 18.23 6.11
CA LEU A 261 -0.42 18.39 6.43
C LEU A 261 -0.04 19.81 6.90
N ARG A 262 -0.98 20.76 6.91
CA ARG A 262 -0.70 22.20 7.13
C ARG A 262 0.01 22.51 8.45
N ARG A 263 -0.24 21.75 9.52
CA ARG A 263 0.34 22.01 10.85
C ARG A 263 1.80 21.59 10.94
N GLN A 264 2.19 20.57 10.19
CA GLN A 264 3.54 20.01 10.17
C GLN A 264 4.22 20.19 8.81
N LEU A 265 3.67 21.05 7.95
CA LEU A 265 4.08 21.21 6.56
C LEU A 265 5.59 21.36 6.42
N GLU A 266 6.20 22.27 7.18
CA GLU A 266 7.65 22.50 7.11
C GLU A 266 8.46 21.25 7.49
N SER A 267 8.02 20.49 8.50
CA SER A 267 8.66 19.24 8.90
C SER A 267 8.53 18.16 7.83
N VAL A 268 7.35 18.05 7.21
CA VAL A 268 7.06 17.08 6.15
C VAL A 268 7.90 17.40 4.91
N LEU A 269 7.91 18.65 4.47
CA LEU A 269 8.69 19.10 3.32
C LEU A 269 10.18 18.90 3.54
N ASN A 270 10.71 19.27 4.72
CA ASN A 270 12.12 19.06 5.04
C ASN A 270 12.48 17.57 5.05
N ALA A 271 11.63 16.71 5.61
CA ALA A 271 11.86 15.27 5.60
C ALA A 271 11.94 14.72 4.17
N MET A 272 10.98 15.07 3.30
CA MET A 272 10.95 14.55 1.93
C MET A 272 12.10 15.10 1.06
N VAL A 273 12.50 16.37 1.24
CA VAL A 273 13.69 16.90 0.57
C VAL A 273 14.95 16.17 1.03
N MET A 274 15.09 15.88 2.33
CA MET A 274 16.22 15.11 2.84
C MET A 274 16.29 13.71 2.24
N VAL A 275 15.14 13.06 2.00
CA VAL A 275 15.07 11.77 1.31
C VAL A 275 15.49 11.90 -0.15
N ALA A 276 14.98 12.91 -0.88
CA ALA A 276 15.34 13.12 -2.28
C ALA A 276 16.84 13.43 -2.47
N GLU A 277 17.45 14.18 -1.55
CA GLU A 277 18.87 14.54 -1.53
C GLU A 277 19.79 13.40 -1.04
N ALA A 278 19.25 12.30 -0.50
CA ALA A 278 20.02 11.21 0.07
C ALA A 278 20.55 10.24 -0.99
N GLU A 279 21.77 10.48 -1.47
CA GLU A 279 22.46 9.65 -2.50
C GLU A 279 22.69 8.18 -2.12
N HIS A 280 22.48 7.80 -0.86
CA HIS A 280 22.65 6.41 -0.40
C HIS A 280 21.36 5.59 -0.48
N LEU A 281 20.22 6.22 -0.78
CA LEU A 281 18.93 5.56 -0.98
C LEU A 281 18.76 5.19 -2.46
N GLU A 282 17.88 4.23 -2.73
CA GLU A 282 17.50 3.85 -4.09
C GLU A 282 16.82 5.00 -4.83
N ASP A 283 17.04 5.08 -6.14
CA ASP A 283 16.45 6.14 -6.97
C ASP A 283 14.92 6.08 -6.94
N ALA A 284 14.31 4.88 -6.88
CA ALA A 284 12.88 4.74 -6.68
C ALA A 284 12.39 5.46 -5.40
N THR A 285 13.08 5.27 -4.27
CA THR A 285 12.76 5.93 -2.99
C THR A 285 12.86 7.45 -3.10
N ARG A 286 13.90 7.93 -3.79
CA ARG A 286 14.13 9.37 -4.00
C ARG A 286 13.07 9.96 -4.94
N ASN A 287 12.67 9.22 -5.98
CA ASN A 287 11.62 9.58 -6.91
C ASN A 287 10.25 9.70 -6.20
N TYR A 288 9.89 8.77 -5.31
CA TYR A 288 8.68 8.90 -4.49
C TYR A 288 8.69 10.16 -3.60
N ALA A 289 9.85 10.52 -3.05
CA ALA A 289 9.96 11.75 -2.28
C ALA A 289 9.78 13.00 -3.16
N ILE A 290 10.34 13.02 -4.38
CA ILE A 290 10.11 14.09 -5.35
C ILE A 290 8.63 14.16 -5.75
N GLU A 291 8.01 13.03 -6.06
CA GLU A 291 6.60 12.96 -6.46
C GLU A 291 5.72 13.56 -5.36
N PHE A 292 5.90 13.15 -4.11
CA PHE A 292 5.17 13.73 -2.98
C PHE A 292 5.30 15.27 -2.90
N LEU A 293 6.52 15.79 -3.11
CA LEU A 293 6.79 17.22 -3.08
C LEU A 293 6.12 17.97 -4.24
N LEU A 294 6.10 17.38 -5.43
CA LEU A 294 5.43 17.90 -6.62
C LEU A 294 3.91 17.85 -6.47
N THR A 295 3.35 16.74 -6.00
CA THR A 295 1.92 16.59 -5.70
C THR A 295 1.44 17.71 -4.78
N LEU A 296 2.18 18.01 -3.70
CA LEU A 296 1.85 19.14 -2.81
C LEU A 296 1.96 20.50 -3.51
N ALA A 297 2.93 20.68 -4.42
CA ALA A 297 3.08 21.89 -5.23
C ALA A 297 1.84 22.13 -6.10
N GLU A 298 1.35 21.07 -6.73
CA GLU A 298 0.23 21.07 -7.66
C GLU A 298 -1.13 21.20 -6.99
N ALA A 299 -1.23 20.81 -5.71
CA ALA A 299 -2.43 20.87 -4.89
C ALA A 299 -2.95 22.30 -4.58
N ARG A 300 -2.65 23.30 -5.41
CA ARG A 300 -2.98 24.72 -5.25
C ARG A 300 -4.48 24.99 -5.20
N GLU A 301 -5.31 24.24 -5.93
CA GLU A 301 -6.78 24.40 -5.89
C GLU A 301 -7.34 23.96 -4.54
N LYS A 302 -6.84 22.81 -4.04
CA LYS A 302 -7.25 22.20 -2.77
C LYS A 302 -6.64 22.95 -1.57
N ALA A 303 -5.39 23.42 -1.63
CA ALA A 303 -4.66 24.11 -0.56
C ALA A 303 -3.95 25.42 -1.01
N PRO A 304 -4.71 26.48 -1.34
CA PRO A 304 -4.16 27.69 -1.93
C PRO A 304 -3.20 28.43 -0.98
N GLY A 305 -1.99 28.72 -1.49
CA GLY A 305 -0.98 29.50 -0.77
C GLY A 305 -0.30 28.77 0.38
N MET A 306 -0.53 27.45 0.55
CA MET A 306 0.11 26.64 1.57
C MET A 306 1.64 26.63 1.40
N LEU A 307 2.13 26.26 0.21
CA LEU A 307 3.57 26.23 -0.09
C LEU A 307 4.21 27.60 -0.29
N ARG A 308 3.43 28.63 -0.63
CA ARG A 308 3.95 30.01 -0.71
C ARG A 308 4.43 30.54 0.64
N LYS A 309 3.98 29.94 1.75
CA LYS A 309 4.46 30.25 3.10
C LYS A 309 5.83 29.64 3.41
N CYS A 310 6.31 28.73 2.56
CA CYS A 310 7.60 28.06 2.68
C CYS A 310 8.48 28.37 1.45
N PRO A 311 8.88 29.64 1.20
CA PRO A 311 9.59 30.02 -0.02
C PRO A 311 10.97 29.34 -0.16
N HIS A 312 11.65 29.08 0.97
CA HIS A 312 12.93 28.37 0.99
C HIS A 312 12.81 26.93 0.47
N PHE A 313 11.65 26.30 0.64
CA PHE A 313 11.41 24.95 0.16
C PHE A 313 11.38 24.89 -1.37
N VAL A 314 10.72 25.86 -2.03
CA VAL A 314 10.63 25.90 -3.50
C VAL A 314 12.02 26.01 -4.11
N GLN A 315 12.89 26.82 -3.50
CA GLN A 315 14.29 26.92 -3.91
C GLN A 315 15.05 25.59 -3.75
N ARG A 316 14.90 24.91 -2.61
CA ARG A 316 15.56 23.62 -2.37
C ARG A 316 15.07 22.54 -3.33
N LEU A 317 13.77 22.43 -3.55
CA LEU A 317 13.21 21.47 -4.51
C LEU A 317 13.72 21.75 -5.92
N PHE A 318 13.70 23.01 -6.36
CA PHE A 318 14.25 23.41 -7.66
C PHE A 318 15.74 23.02 -7.79
N GLN A 319 16.53 23.22 -6.74
CA GLN A 319 17.94 22.83 -6.71
C GLN A 319 18.14 21.31 -6.71
N CYS A 320 17.28 20.57 -6.01
CA CYS A 320 17.29 19.12 -6.01
C CYS A 320 17.00 18.58 -7.42
N LEU A 321 15.96 19.09 -8.09
CA LEU A 321 15.59 18.69 -9.46
C LEU A 321 16.70 19.00 -10.47
N LEU A 322 17.38 20.15 -10.36
CA LEU A 322 18.57 20.43 -11.18
C LEU A 322 19.72 19.45 -10.92
N GLY A 323 19.83 18.90 -9.71
CA GLY A 323 20.79 17.84 -9.40
C GLY A 323 20.42 16.50 -10.06
N PHE A 324 19.12 16.21 -10.18
CA PHE A 324 18.60 15.02 -10.86
C PHE A 324 18.89 15.04 -12.36
N LEU A 325 18.87 16.22 -13.01
CA LEU A 325 19.29 16.37 -14.41
C LEU A 325 20.76 16.00 -14.69
N LEU A 326 21.60 15.90 -13.66
CA LEU A 326 23.01 15.52 -13.84
C LEU A 326 23.19 14.00 -14.01
N ASP A 327 22.12 13.22 -13.86
CA ASP A 327 22.11 11.77 -14.02
C ASP A 327 22.04 11.36 -15.50
N ILE A 328 23.03 11.80 -16.26
CA ILE A 328 23.21 11.47 -17.67
C ILE A 328 24.58 10.85 -17.89
N GLU A 329 24.69 9.85 -18.75
CA GLU A 329 25.95 9.21 -19.09
C GLU A 329 26.33 9.46 -20.56
N ASP A 330 27.63 9.55 -20.83
CA ASP A 330 28.13 9.65 -22.21
C ASP A 330 28.24 8.23 -22.77
N THR A 331 27.14 7.74 -23.37
CA THR A 331 27.04 6.39 -23.92
C THR A 331 27.34 6.38 -25.42
N PRO A 332 28.20 5.47 -25.92
CA PRO A 332 28.47 5.32 -27.35
C PRO A 332 27.21 5.11 -28.21
N GLU A 333 26.20 4.47 -27.64
CA GLU A 333 24.90 4.18 -28.25
C GLU A 333 24.11 5.46 -28.56
N TRP A 334 24.21 6.48 -27.70
CA TRP A 334 23.58 7.80 -27.92
C TRP A 334 24.12 8.48 -29.17
N HIS A 335 25.43 8.38 -29.44
CA HIS A 335 26.06 8.93 -30.65
C HIS A 335 25.72 8.16 -31.93
N ALA A 336 25.12 6.96 -31.80
CA ALA A 336 24.84 6.04 -32.89
C ALA A 336 23.34 5.91 -33.21
N GLN A 337 22.44 6.52 -32.41
CA GLN A 337 21.00 6.55 -32.68
C GLN A 337 20.67 7.57 -33.77
N ASP A 338 19.96 7.13 -34.81
CA ASP A 338 19.69 7.91 -36.03
C ASP A 338 18.35 8.70 -36.00
N ASN A 339 17.53 8.61 -34.94
CA ASN A 339 16.41 9.54 -34.58
C ASN A 339 15.57 9.00 -33.40
N ASP A 340 15.66 9.67 -32.25
CA ASP A 340 14.73 10.03 -31.15
C ASP A 340 13.36 9.36 -30.86
N GLU A 341 12.85 8.33 -31.54
CA GLU A 341 11.50 7.80 -31.22
C GLU A 341 11.45 6.52 -30.36
N ASP A 342 12.58 5.83 -30.15
CA ASP A 342 12.63 4.53 -29.44
C ASP A 342 13.61 4.51 -28.25
N ALA A 343 14.05 5.66 -27.73
CA ALA A 343 14.69 5.68 -26.42
C ALA A 343 13.62 5.35 -25.37
N GLU A 344 13.60 4.11 -24.88
CA GLU A 344 12.76 3.72 -23.76
C GLU A 344 13.03 4.70 -22.61
N ASP A 345 12.00 5.49 -22.27
CA ASP A 345 11.92 6.27 -21.04
C ASP A 345 12.01 5.27 -19.87
N ASP A 346 13.22 5.07 -19.35
CA ASP A 346 13.46 4.16 -18.23
C ASP A 346 13.04 4.80 -16.89
N GLY A 347 12.42 5.99 -16.92
CA GLY A 347 12.01 6.71 -15.71
C GLY A 347 13.20 7.06 -14.81
N GLY A 348 14.36 7.33 -15.44
CA GLY A 348 15.59 7.66 -14.76
C GLY A 348 15.50 8.99 -14.00
N ARG A 349 16.50 9.29 -13.16
CA ARG A 349 16.47 10.57 -12.40
C ARG A 349 16.48 11.78 -13.32
N TYR A 350 17.11 11.69 -14.49
CA TYR A 350 17.07 12.77 -15.48
C TYR A 350 15.64 13.12 -15.88
N ASP A 351 14.83 12.13 -16.25
CA ASP A 351 13.44 12.31 -16.70
C ASP A 351 12.57 12.88 -15.57
N VAL A 352 12.72 12.34 -14.35
CA VAL A 352 12.04 12.86 -13.14
C VAL A 352 12.45 14.32 -12.85
N GLY A 353 13.73 14.65 -13.03
CA GLY A 353 14.25 16.00 -12.88
C GLY A 353 13.63 16.97 -13.89
N GLN A 354 13.55 16.55 -15.16
CA GLN A 354 12.99 17.35 -16.26
C GLN A 354 11.49 17.59 -16.07
N GLU A 355 10.71 16.52 -15.84
CA GLU A 355 9.28 16.59 -15.60
C GLU A 355 8.98 17.43 -14.35
N GLY A 356 9.73 17.20 -13.26
CA GLY A 356 9.55 17.91 -12.02
C GLY A 356 9.80 19.42 -12.13
N LEU A 357 10.77 19.85 -12.94
CA LEU A 357 11.03 21.27 -13.20
C LEU A 357 9.88 21.95 -13.96
N ASP A 358 9.26 21.25 -14.92
CA ASP A 358 8.07 21.77 -15.61
C ASP A 358 6.87 21.86 -14.66
N ARG A 359 6.58 20.78 -13.94
CA ARG A 359 5.48 20.69 -12.97
C ARG A 359 5.57 21.76 -11.88
N ILE A 360 6.75 21.96 -11.28
CA ILE A 360 6.92 23.03 -10.27
C ILE A 360 6.82 24.44 -10.88
N ALA A 361 7.28 24.62 -12.13
CA ALA A 361 7.16 25.89 -12.86
C ALA A 361 5.70 26.28 -13.08
N ILE A 362 4.88 25.33 -13.51
CA ILE A 362 3.43 25.48 -13.71
C ILE A 362 2.73 25.75 -12.37
N ALA A 363 3.00 24.93 -11.36
CA ALA A 363 2.33 25.00 -10.06
C ALA A 363 2.60 26.32 -9.31
N MET A 364 3.87 26.72 -9.22
CA MET A 364 4.30 27.90 -8.46
C MET A 364 4.22 29.21 -9.26
N GLY A 365 4.24 29.10 -10.59
CA GLY A 365 4.17 30.20 -11.55
C GLY A 365 5.48 30.99 -11.69
N GLY A 366 5.64 31.64 -12.85
CA GLY A 366 6.87 32.33 -13.22
C GLY A 366 7.33 33.44 -12.27
N LYS A 367 6.44 34.08 -11.50
CA LYS A 367 6.84 35.09 -10.49
C LYS A 367 7.70 34.50 -9.37
N THR A 368 7.52 33.22 -9.05
CA THR A 368 8.27 32.51 -8.02
C THR A 368 9.51 31.84 -8.62
N ILE A 369 9.36 31.22 -9.80
CA ILE A 369 10.38 30.34 -10.37
C ILE A 369 11.40 31.10 -11.23
N LEU A 370 10.99 32.13 -11.97
CA LEU A 370 11.91 32.88 -12.83
C LEU A 370 13.08 33.53 -12.07
N PRO A 371 12.90 34.13 -10.88
CA PRO A 371 14.03 34.63 -10.09
C PRO A 371 15.01 33.54 -9.66
N LEU A 372 14.49 32.35 -9.28
CA LEU A 372 15.30 31.20 -8.88
C LEU A 372 16.12 30.67 -10.06
N ALA A 373 15.45 30.45 -11.20
CA ALA A 373 16.10 30.02 -12.44
C ALA A 373 17.18 31.02 -12.90
N SER A 374 16.87 32.33 -12.85
CA SER A 374 17.82 33.39 -13.24
C SER A 374 19.06 33.44 -12.35
N GLN A 375 18.95 33.02 -11.09
CA GLN A 375 20.09 32.94 -10.17
C GLN A 375 20.89 31.65 -10.36
N MET A 376 20.20 30.53 -10.57
CA MET A 376 20.81 29.20 -10.54
C MET A 376 21.32 28.70 -11.88
N LEU A 377 20.54 28.83 -12.97
CA LEU A 377 20.92 28.31 -14.28
C LEU A 377 22.27 28.86 -14.78
N PRO A 378 22.59 30.17 -14.62
CA PRO A 378 23.91 30.66 -15.00
C PRO A 378 25.07 30.01 -14.24
N LEU A 379 24.86 29.51 -13.02
CA LEU A 379 25.90 28.79 -12.27
C LEU A 379 26.17 27.42 -12.88
N PHE A 380 25.15 26.77 -13.45
CA PHE A 380 25.26 25.47 -14.13
C PHE A 380 25.86 25.64 -15.54
N LEU A 381 25.35 26.58 -16.33
CA LEU A 381 25.78 26.82 -17.72
C LEU A 381 27.25 27.25 -17.85
N ASN A 382 27.82 27.87 -16.81
CA ASN A 382 29.22 28.32 -16.81
C ASN A 382 30.21 27.28 -16.25
N GLU A 383 29.75 26.10 -15.84
CA GLU A 383 30.61 25.04 -15.31
C GLU A 383 31.40 24.32 -16.39
N LYS A 384 32.57 23.80 -16.00
CA LYS A 384 33.43 23.03 -16.92
C LYS A 384 32.88 21.64 -17.20
N ASP A 385 32.11 21.10 -16.28
CA ASP A 385 31.42 19.82 -16.46
C ASP A 385 30.34 19.95 -17.53
N TRP A 386 30.36 19.08 -18.53
CA TRP A 386 29.37 19.12 -19.62
C TRP A 386 27.99 18.74 -19.14
N LYS A 387 27.88 17.85 -18.13
CA LYS A 387 26.59 17.39 -17.61
C LYS A 387 25.79 18.53 -16.98
N LYS A 388 26.48 19.51 -16.41
CA LYS A 388 25.86 20.73 -15.85
C LYS A 388 25.46 21.74 -16.91
N ARG A 389 26.04 21.67 -18.11
CA ARG A 389 25.74 22.59 -19.21
C ARG A 389 24.66 22.07 -20.15
N HIS A 390 24.61 20.74 -20.34
CA HIS A 390 23.47 20.03 -20.87
C HIS A 390 22.25 20.38 -20.01
#